data_AF-A0A5D0RNT5-F1
#
_entry.id   AF-A0A5D0RNT5-F1
#
_cell.length_a   1.000
_cell.length_b   1.000
_cell.length_c   1.000
_cell.angle_alpha   90.00
_cell.angle_beta   90.00
_cell.angle_gamma   90.00
#
_symmetry.space_group_name_H-M   'P 1'
#
loop_
_entity.id
_entity.type
_entity.pdbx_description
1 polymer ?
#
loop_
_entity_poly.entity_id
_entity_poly.type
_entity_poly.pdbx_seq_one_letter_code
_entity_poly.pdbx_strand_id
1 'polypeptide(L)'
;MSDITDLQSRITTALDRIGIGLDALVKAPEPGADSDEVIGLRAALEEERTANAQLEARVLAIKEKQDGTVRALSNEVDRLRGLLEAEEAAIARLTRVNAELRANNAALREAIAEGVAEPHLVNKSMMAELDALRAAQDADRTEVDAVLGEVSRLIEDMTDRHAAAEQGAADA
;
A
#
# COMPACT_ATOMS: atom_id res chain seq x y z
N MET A 1 -43.06 16.56 -85.89
CA MET A 1 -42.04 15.56 -86.28
C MET A 1 -40.65 15.93 -85.76
N SER A 2 -40.32 17.21 -85.55
CA SER A 2 -39.06 17.66 -84.91
C SER A 2 -38.89 17.19 -83.46
N ASP A 3 -39.96 17.24 -82.67
CA ASP A 3 -39.88 17.03 -81.21
C ASP A 3 -39.56 15.57 -80.84
N ILE A 4 -39.97 14.63 -81.70
CA ILE A 4 -39.64 13.20 -81.55
C ILE A 4 -38.16 12.96 -81.83
N THR A 5 -37.59 13.63 -82.84
CA THR A 5 -36.17 13.49 -83.19
C THR A 5 -35.27 14.10 -82.11
N ASP A 6 -35.67 15.22 -81.52
CA ASP A 6 -34.95 15.83 -80.39
C ASP A 6 -34.99 14.95 -79.14
N LEU A 7 -36.15 14.35 -78.83
CA LEU A 7 -36.27 13.40 -77.72
C LEU A 7 -35.41 12.16 -77.96
N GLN A 8 -35.36 11.63 -79.17
CA GLN A 8 -34.51 10.50 -79.54
C GLN A 8 -33.01 10.84 -79.37
N SER A 9 -32.57 12.01 -79.83
CA SER A 9 -31.17 12.45 -79.66
C SER A 9 -30.78 12.59 -78.18
N ARG A 10 -31.68 13.14 -77.35
CA ARG A 10 -31.46 13.26 -75.90
C ARG A 10 -31.43 11.91 -75.19
N ILE A 11 -32.27 10.96 -75.59
CA ILE A 11 -32.28 9.60 -75.02
C ILE A 11 -30.97 8.87 -75.37
N THR A 12 -30.52 8.94 -76.63
CA THR A 12 -29.25 8.31 -77.03
C THR A 12 -28.08 8.90 -76.26
N THR A 13 -28.02 10.23 -76.11
CA THR A 13 -26.98 10.90 -75.31
C THR A 13 -27.04 10.49 -73.83
N ALA A 14 -28.25 10.34 -73.27
CA ALA A 14 -28.42 9.89 -71.90
C ALA A 14 -27.97 8.43 -71.73
N LEU A 15 -28.30 7.56 -72.68
CA LEU A 15 -27.88 6.15 -72.67
C LEU A 15 -26.37 5.99 -72.85
N ASP A 16 -25.73 6.76 -73.73
CA ASP A 16 -24.27 6.77 -73.87
C ASP A 16 -23.59 7.26 -72.60
N ARG A 17 -24.14 8.30 -71.96
CA ARG A 17 -23.63 8.80 -70.68
C ARG A 17 -23.82 7.78 -69.55
N ILE A 18 -24.92 7.04 -69.55
CA ILE A 18 -25.14 5.94 -68.62
C ILE A 18 -24.16 4.79 -68.91
N GLY A 19 -23.92 4.45 -70.18
CA GLY A 19 -22.95 3.44 -70.59
C GLY A 19 -21.54 3.78 -70.14
N ILE A 20 -21.09 5.02 -70.38
CA ILE A 20 -19.81 5.53 -69.90
C ILE A 20 -19.75 5.55 -68.37
N GLY A 21 -20.84 5.96 -67.72
CA GLY A 21 -20.95 5.96 -66.26
C GLY A 21 -20.89 4.56 -65.66
N LEU A 22 -21.49 3.56 -66.33
CA LEU A 22 -21.49 2.16 -65.91
C LEU A 22 -20.11 1.54 -66.12
N ASP A 23 -19.47 1.79 -67.27
CA ASP A 23 -18.10 1.35 -67.54
C ASP A 23 -17.10 1.97 -66.54
N ALA A 24 -17.29 3.24 -66.17
CA ALA A 24 -16.48 3.89 -65.14
C ALA A 24 -16.72 3.29 -63.74
N LEU A 25 -17.94 2.83 -63.44
CA LEU A 25 -18.26 2.15 -62.19
C LEU A 25 -17.70 0.72 -62.15
N VAL A 26 -17.73 0.01 -63.29
CA VAL A 26 -17.14 -1.33 -63.46
C VAL A 26 -15.62 -1.28 -63.46
N LYS A 27 -15.03 -0.17 -63.92
CA LYS A 27 -13.58 0.07 -63.94
C LYS A 27 -13.08 0.81 -62.69
N ALA A 28 -13.97 1.19 -61.78
CA ALA A 28 -13.58 1.65 -60.46
C ALA A 28 -12.81 0.49 -59.78
N PRO A 29 -11.67 0.76 -59.13
CA PRO A 29 -10.93 -0.29 -58.45
C PRO A 29 -11.85 -0.96 -57.42
N GLU A 30 -11.90 -2.30 -57.47
CA GLU A 30 -12.72 -3.09 -56.56
C GLU A 30 -12.46 -2.73 -55.09
N PRO A 31 -13.45 -2.83 -54.19
CA PRO A 31 -13.32 -2.56 -52.75
C PRO A 31 -12.46 -3.61 -52.00
N GLY A 32 -11.50 -4.24 -52.67
CA GLY A 32 -10.56 -5.22 -52.10
C GLY A 32 -9.41 -4.58 -51.32
N ALA A 33 -8.98 -3.36 -51.68
CA ALA A 33 -7.91 -2.66 -50.96
C ALA A 33 -8.33 -2.21 -49.55
N ASP A 34 -9.59 -1.78 -49.37
CA ASP A 34 -10.16 -1.46 -48.05
C ASP A 34 -10.34 -2.70 -47.18
N SER A 35 -10.55 -3.88 -47.77
CA SER A 35 -10.79 -5.12 -47.02
C SER A 35 -9.53 -5.61 -46.30
N ASP A 36 -8.39 -5.62 -46.98
CA ASP A 36 -7.12 -6.07 -46.39
C ASP A 36 -6.61 -5.09 -45.32
N GLU A 37 -6.78 -3.78 -45.54
CA GLU A 37 -6.46 -2.75 -44.55
C GLU A 37 -7.37 -2.85 -43.31
N VAL A 38 -8.68 -3.08 -43.50
CA VAL A 38 -9.62 -3.30 -42.40
C VAL A 38 -9.30 -4.58 -41.62
N ILE A 39 -8.85 -5.64 -42.28
CA ILE A 39 -8.40 -6.87 -41.60
C ILE A 39 -7.14 -6.59 -40.76
N GLY A 40 -6.15 -5.88 -41.33
CA GLY A 40 -4.94 -5.49 -40.61
C GLY A 40 -5.22 -4.60 -39.40
N LEU A 41 -6.08 -3.59 -39.55
CA LEU A 41 -6.49 -2.71 -38.46
C LEU A 41 -7.26 -3.45 -37.36
N ARG A 42 -8.09 -4.44 -37.71
CA ARG A 42 -8.77 -5.29 -36.73
C ARG A 42 -7.78 -6.18 -35.96
N ALA A 43 -6.78 -6.74 -36.64
CA ALA A 43 -5.74 -7.52 -35.98
C ALA A 43 -4.92 -6.66 -35.00
N ALA A 44 -4.51 -5.46 -35.42
CA ALA A 44 -3.80 -4.51 -34.55
C ALA A 44 -4.66 -4.05 -33.36
N LEU A 45 -5.97 -3.82 -33.56
CA LEU A 45 -6.88 -3.47 -32.49
C LEU A 45 -7.03 -4.59 -31.46
N GLU A 46 -7.12 -5.84 -31.90
CA GLU A 46 -7.17 -6.98 -30.98
C GLU A 46 -5.84 -7.17 -30.25
N GLU A 47 -4.70 -6.99 -30.92
CA GLU A 47 -3.38 -7.00 -30.26
C GLU A 47 -3.28 -5.91 -29.18
N GLU A 48 -3.64 -4.67 -29.50
CA GLU A 48 -3.67 -3.56 -28.52
C GLU A 48 -4.65 -3.82 -27.37
N ARG A 49 -5.82 -4.41 -27.64
CA ARG A 49 -6.76 -4.80 -26.59
C ARG A 49 -6.17 -5.84 -25.65
N THR A 50 -5.46 -6.85 -26.19
CA THR A 50 -4.80 -7.86 -25.35
C THR A 50 -3.66 -7.26 -24.54
N ALA A 51 -2.84 -6.38 -25.13
CA ALA A 51 -1.78 -5.66 -24.43
C ALA A 51 -2.34 -4.78 -23.31
N ASN A 52 -3.42 -4.06 -23.58
CA ASN A 52 -4.08 -3.21 -22.58
C ASN A 52 -4.66 -4.05 -21.44
N ALA A 53 -5.35 -5.16 -21.72
CA ALA A 53 -5.85 -6.07 -20.69
C ALA A 53 -4.72 -6.63 -19.80
N GLN A 54 -3.56 -6.97 -20.37
CA GLN A 54 -2.39 -7.40 -19.61
C GLN A 54 -1.79 -6.28 -18.74
N LEU A 55 -1.74 -5.05 -19.26
CA LEU A 55 -1.29 -3.89 -18.51
C LEU A 55 -2.25 -3.54 -17.36
N GLU A 56 -3.56 -3.58 -17.59
CA GLU A 56 -4.57 -3.39 -16.55
C GLU A 56 -4.44 -4.44 -15.44
N ALA A 57 -4.29 -5.72 -15.80
CA ALA A 57 -4.07 -6.80 -14.85
C ALA A 57 -2.77 -6.58 -14.04
N ARG A 58 -1.68 -6.16 -14.69
CA ARG A 58 -0.42 -5.86 -14.02
C ARG A 58 -0.53 -4.65 -13.09
N VAL A 59 -1.23 -3.60 -13.50
CA VAL A 59 -1.47 -2.41 -12.68
C VAL A 59 -2.30 -2.77 -11.46
N LEU A 60 -3.33 -3.60 -11.61
CA LEU A 60 -4.14 -4.08 -10.50
C LEU A 60 -3.29 -4.88 -9.50
N ALA A 61 -2.50 -5.84 -9.98
CA ALA A 61 -1.62 -6.64 -9.13
C ALA A 61 -0.57 -5.78 -8.39
N ILE A 62 -0.02 -4.76 -9.06
CA ILE A 62 0.91 -3.82 -8.42
C ILE A 62 0.19 -2.99 -7.36
N LYS A 63 -1.02 -2.49 -7.63
CA LYS A 63 -1.82 -1.74 -6.66
C LYS A 63 -2.15 -2.58 -5.43
N GLU A 64 -2.60 -3.82 -5.61
CA GLU A 64 -2.89 -4.72 -4.50
C GLU A 64 -1.64 -4.98 -3.64
N LYS A 65 -0.48 -5.20 -4.28
CA LYS A 65 0.80 -5.34 -3.58
C LYS A 65 1.17 -4.07 -2.82
N GLN A 66 1.04 -2.90 -3.47
CA GLN A 66 1.35 -1.61 -2.85
C GLN A 66 0.43 -1.32 -1.67
N ASP A 67 -0.88 -1.49 -1.83
CA ASP A 67 -1.86 -1.32 -0.75
C ASP A 67 -1.58 -2.27 0.42
N GLY A 68 -1.18 -3.52 0.13
CA GLY A 68 -0.70 -4.47 1.13
C GLY A 68 0.52 -3.95 1.91
N THR A 69 1.55 -3.47 1.19
CA THR A 69 2.75 -2.92 1.84
C THR A 69 2.48 -1.64 2.64
N VAL A 70 1.61 -0.75 2.13
CA VAL A 70 1.23 0.48 2.82
C VAL A 70 0.46 0.16 4.09
N ARG A 71 -0.47 -0.80 4.06
CA ARG A 71 -1.18 -1.26 5.26
C ARG A 71 -0.22 -1.86 6.29
N ALA A 72 0.71 -2.71 5.86
CA ALA A 72 1.70 -3.31 6.74
C ALA A 72 2.58 -2.24 7.42
N LEU A 73 3.09 -1.28 6.64
CA LEU A 73 3.90 -0.17 7.16
C LEU A 73 3.09 0.75 8.07
N SER A 74 1.82 1.05 7.74
CA SER A 74 0.95 1.87 8.59
C SER A 74 0.72 1.20 9.95
N ASN A 75 0.41 -0.10 9.95
CA ASN A 75 0.24 -0.86 11.19
C ASN A 75 1.52 -0.87 12.03
N GLU A 76 2.69 -0.94 11.37
CA GLU A 76 3.97 -0.89 12.07
C GLU A 76 4.26 0.47 12.69
N VAL A 77 3.98 1.55 11.97
CA VAL A 77 4.09 2.92 12.50
C VAL A 77 3.19 3.11 13.71
N ASP A 78 1.94 2.65 13.65
CA ASP A 78 0.99 2.79 14.77
C ASP A 78 1.43 1.98 15.98
N ARG A 79 2.01 0.79 15.77
CA ARG A 79 2.63 0.00 16.86
C ARG A 79 3.81 0.74 17.48
N LEU A 80 4.76 1.21 16.68
CA LEU A 80 5.96 1.89 17.18
C LEU A 80 5.59 3.16 17.95
N ARG A 81 4.56 3.88 17.52
CA ARG A 81 3.99 5.00 18.27
C ARG A 81 3.46 4.58 19.63
N GLY A 82 2.70 3.48 19.70
CA GLY A 82 2.19 2.95 20.97
C GLY A 82 3.31 2.52 21.93
N LEU A 83 4.38 1.91 21.42
CA LEU A 83 5.56 1.57 22.21
C LEU A 83 6.28 2.82 22.74
N LEU A 84 6.45 3.83 21.89
CA LEU A 84 7.07 5.10 22.29
C LEU A 84 6.26 5.81 23.39
N GLU A 85 4.93 5.88 23.26
CA GLU A 85 4.06 6.46 24.30
C GLU A 85 4.18 5.72 25.64
N ALA A 86 4.26 4.38 25.60
CA ALA A 86 4.44 3.57 26.80
C ALA A 86 5.81 3.81 27.46
N GLU A 87 6.87 3.94 26.66
CA GLU A 87 8.23 4.22 27.12
C GLU A 87 8.35 5.63 27.72
N GLU A 88 7.79 6.65 27.06
CA GLU A 88 7.73 8.02 27.58
C GLU A 88 7.02 8.06 28.95
N ALA A 89 5.91 7.34 29.09
CA ALA A 89 5.19 7.23 30.35
C ALA A 89 6.01 6.51 31.44
N ALA A 90 6.79 5.48 31.08
CA ALA A 90 7.70 4.80 31.99
C ALA A 90 8.84 5.70 32.46
N ILE A 91 9.49 6.44 31.55
CA ILE A 91 10.55 7.41 31.86
C ILE A 91 10.03 8.52 32.77
N ALA A 92 8.84 9.05 32.50
CA ALA A 92 8.21 10.07 33.34
C ALA A 92 7.96 9.55 34.77
N ARG A 93 7.45 8.32 34.92
CA ARG A 93 7.27 7.66 36.22
C ARG A 93 8.60 7.48 36.95
N LEU A 94 9.61 6.93 36.28
CA LEU A 94 10.93 6.70 36.88
C LEU A 94 11.59 8.01 37.32
N THR A 95 11.48 9.07 36.52
CA THR A 95 12.03 10.40 36.85
C THR A 95 11.35 10.97 38.09
N ARG A 96 10.01 10.88 38.17
CA ARG A 96 9.24 11.33 39.33
C ARG A 96 9.65 10.58 40.59
N VAL A 97 9.69 9.24 40.54
CA VAL A 97 10.03 8.42 41.69
C VAL A 97 11.47 8.66 42.14
N ASN A 98 12.42 8.83 41.21
CA ASN A 98 13.79 9.21 41.55
C ASN A 98 13.88 10.59 42.22
N ALA A 99 13.06 11.56 41.81
CA ALA A 99 13.00 12.86 42.45
C ALA A 99 12.46 12.75 43.89
N GLU A 100 11.41 11.96 44.10
CA GLU A 100 10.84 11.67 45.43
C GLU A 100 11.86 10.97 46.34
N LEU A 101 12.60 9.98 45.82
CA LEU A 101 13.67 9.30 46.54
C LEU A 101 14.80 10.25 46.96
N ARG A 102 15.23 11.14 46.06
CA ARG A 102 16.27 12.14 46.37
C ARG A 102 15.78 13.11 47.46
N ALA A 103 14.54 13.56 47.38
CA ALA A 103 13.94 14.43 48.40
C ALA A 103 13.85 13.74 49.77
N ASN A 104 13.41 12.47 49.80
CA ASN A 104 13.34 11.69 51.04
C ASN A 104 14.72 11.43 51.65
N ASN A 105 15.73 11.12 50.82
CA ASN A 105 17.11 10.96 51.28
C ASN A 105 17.69 12.26 51.85
N ALA A 106 17.37 13.41 51.26
CA ALA A 106 17.78 14.71 51.79
C ALA A 106 17.15 14.97 53.17
N ALA A 107 15.84 14.76 53.30
CA ALA A 107 15.12 14.93 54.57
C ALA A 107 15.62 13.98 55.67
N LEU A 108 15.93 12.71 55.32
CA LEU A 108 16.53 11.77 56.26
C LEU A 108 17.91 12.21 56.74
N ARG A 109 18.75 12.74 55.85
CA ARG A 109 20.08 13.25 56.21
C ARG A 109 20.00 14.48 57.12
N GLU A 110 19.04 15.37 56.87
CA GLU A 110 18.76 16.54 57.71
C GLU A 110 18.29 16.11 59.11
N ALA A 111 17.30 15.22 59.19
CA ALA A 111 16.81 14.69 60.47
C ALA A 111 17.91 13.97 61.28
N ILE A 112 18.76 13.18 60.61
CA ILE A 112 19.93 12.54 61.25
C ILE A 112 20.93 13.60 61.76
N ALA A 113 21.20 14.66 60.99
CA ALA A 113 22.11 15.74 61.38
C ALA A 113 21.57 16.54 62.59
N GLU A 114 20.26 16.69 62.68
CA GLU A 114 19.57 17.31 63.83
C GLU A 114 19.44 16.36 65.04
N GLY A 115 19.82 15.08 64.89
CA GLY A 115 19.69 14.07 65.93
C GLY A 115 18.24 13.65 66.20
N VAL A 116 17.31 14.01 65.31
CA VAL A 116 15.89 13.68 65.42
C VAL A 116 15.63 12.41 64.63
N ALA A 117 15.39 11.31 65.33
CA ALA A 117 14.88 10.09 64.70
C ALA A 117 13.37 10.25 64.46
N GLU A 118 12.96 10.55 63.22
CA GLU A 118 11.56 10.57 62.83
C GLU A 118 11.14 9.25 62.13
N PRO A 119 10.37 8.37 62.79
CA PRO A 119 9.89 7.12 62.19
C PRO A 119 9.07 7.34 60.91
N HIS A 120 8.40 8.49 60.78
CA HIS A 120 7.62 8.84 59.59
C HIS A 120 8.48 9.07 58.35
N LEU A 121 9.70 9.61 58.49
CA LEU A 121 10.63 9.79 57.37
C LEU A 121 11.18 8.45 56.86
N VAL A 122 11.44 7.51 57.79
CA VAL A 122 11.87 6.14 57.43
C VAL A 122 10.77 5.42 56.67
N ASN A 123 9.52 5.46 57.17
CA ASN A 123 8.37 4.87 56.47
C ASN A 123 8.17 5.50 55.08
N LYS A 124 8.30 6.83 54.97
CA LYS A 124 8.18 7.55 53.69
C LYS A 124 9.30 7.16 52.71
N SER A 125 10.53 7.00 53.19
CA SER A 125 11.65 6.52 52.37
C SER A 125 11.42 5.09 51.88
N MET A 126 11.00 4.18 52.78
CA MET A 126 10.71 2.79 52.44
C MET A 126 9.55 2.68 51.43
N MET A 127 8.51 3.51 51.56
CA MET A 127 7.44 3.59 50.57
C MET A 127 7.94 4.07 49.20
N ALA A 128 8.76 5.12 49.17
CA ALA A 128 9.35 5.61 47.92
C ALA A 128 10.29 4.59 47.26
N GLU A 129 11.02 3.80 48.04
CA GLU A 129 11.85 2.70 47.51
C GLU A 129 11.00 1.56 46.93
N LEU A 130 9.91 1.19 47.61
CA LEU A 130 8.96 0.21 47.07
C LEU A 130 8.31 0.69 45.77
N ASP A 131 7.93 1.97 45.70
CA ASP A 131 7.37 2.56 44.49
C ASP A 131 8.41 2.63 43.36
N ALA A 132 9.69 2.85 43.69
CA ALA A 132 10.79 2.83 42.73
C ALA A 132 11.04 1.43 42.17
N LEU A 133 11.07 0.43 43.04
CA LEU A 133 11.24 -0.97 42.66
C LEU A 133 10.08 -1.45 41.79
N ARG A 134 8.84 -1.07 42.12
CA ARG A 134 7.65 -1.38 41.31
C ARG A 134 7.72 -0.70 39.94
N ALA A 135 8.06 0.59 39.90
CA ALA A 135 8.20 1.31 38.64
C ALA A 135 9.30 0.72 37.75
N ALA A 136 10.42 0.29 38.33
CA ALA A 136 11.48 -0.41 37.60
C ALA A 136 11.00 -1.77 37.08
N GLN A 137 10.35 -2.58 37.93
CA GLN A 137 9.83 -3.89 37.52
C GLN A 137 8.77 -3.80 36.42
N ASP A 138 7.90 -2.78 36.45
CA ASP A 138 6.90 -2.56 35.41
C ASP A 138 7.54 -2.10 34.09
N ALA A 139 8.61 -1.30 34.16
CA ALA A 139 9.41 -0.93 32.99
C ALA A 139 10.10 -2.17 32.39
N ASP A 140 10.76 -2.98 33.21
CA ASP A 140 11.41 -4.23 32.78
C ASP A 140 10.41 -5.18 32.11
N ARG A 141 9.20 -5.34 32.67
CA ARG A 141 8.14 -6.15 32.06
C ARG A 141 7.70 -5.61 30.71
N THR A 142 7.53 -4.30 30.59
CA THR A 142 7.14 -3.65 29.33
C THR A 142 8.21 -3.87 28.26
N GLU A 143 9.48 -3.79 28.63
CA GLU A 143 10.61 -4.08 27.72
C GLU A 143 10.63 -5.55 27.31
N VAL A 144 10.48 -6.48 28.25
CA VAL A 144 10.42 -7.92 27.97
C VAL A 144 9.25 -8.26 27.05
N ASP A 145 8.06 -7.71 27.29
CA ASP A 145 6.88 -7.92 26.45
C ASP A 145 7.11 -7.38 25.03
N ALA A 146 7.77 -6.21 24.90
CA ALA A 146 8.13 -5.66 23.60
C ALA A 146 9.14 -6.55 22.84
N VAL A 147 10.18 -7.05 23.53
CA VAL A 147 11.17 -7.98 22.95
C VAL A 147 10.52 -9.30 22.55
N LEU A 148 9.67 -9.88 23.40
CA LEU A 148 8.94 -11.11 23.08
C LEU A 148 8.03 -10.92 21.86
N GLY A 149 7.34 -9.78 21.77
CA GLY A 149 6.54 -9.44 20.60
C GLY A 149 7.35 -9.36 19.30
N GLU A 150 8.57 -8.82 19.36
CA GLU A 150 9.46 -8.75 18.21
C GLU A 150 10.01 -10.14 17.82
N VAL A 151 10.38 -10.96 18.81
CA VAL A 151 10.83 -12.35 18.58
C VAL A 151 9.72 -13.18 17.96
N SER A 152 8.48 -13.08 18.46
CA SER A 152 7.32 -13.77 17.88
C SER A 152 7.12 -13.41 16.41
N ARG A 153 7.22 -12.12 16.06
CA ARG A 153 7.11 -11.66 14.66
C ARG A 153 8.25 -12.15 13.78
N LEU A 154 9.48 -12.15 14.29
CA LEU A 154 10.62 -12.68 13.55
C LEU A 154 10.43 -14.17 13.24
N ILE A 155 9.87 -14.94 14.18
CA ILE A 155 9.54 -16.35 13.99
C ILE A 155 8.43 -16.51 12.94
N GLU A 156 7.37 -15.70 12.99
CA GLU A 156 6.30 -15.69 11.98
C GLU A 156 6.85 -15.37 10.58
N ASP A 157 7.64 -14.31 10.42
CA ASP A 157 8.26 -13.93 9.14
C ASP A 157 9.22 -15.02 8.60
N MET A 158 10.00 -15.67 9.47
CA MET A 158 10.82 -16.81 9.05
C MET A 158 9.99 -18.02 8.61
N THR A 159 8.87 -18.28 9.29
CA THR A 159 7.95 -19.37 8.95
C THR A 159 7.27 -19.11 7.60
N ASP A 160 6.80 -17.88 7.36
CA ASP A 160 6.18 -17.48 6.10
C ASP A 160 7.17 -17.56 4.93
N ARG A 161 8.42 -17.12 5.14
CA ARG A 161 9.49 -17.26 4.13
C ARG A 161 9.82 -18.71 3.82
N HIS A 162 9.82 -19.59 4.84
CA HIS A 162 10.03 -21.03 4.63
C HIS A 162 8.89 -21.66 3.84
N ALA A 163 7.64 -21.34 4.18
CA ALA A 163 6.46 -21.82 3.46
C ALA A 163 6.45 -21.35 1.99
N ALA A 164 6.81 -20.10 1.74
CA ALA A 164 6.94 -19.56 0.38
C ALA A 164 8.05 -20.26 -0.43
N ALA A 165 9.16 -20.63 0.21
CA ALA A 165 10.26 -21.36 -0.43
C ALA A 165 9.86 -22.81 -0.79
N GLU A 166 9.08 -23.49 0.06
CA GLU A 166 8.57 -24.84 -0.24
C GLU A 166 7.52 -24.83 -1.36
N GLN A 167 6.63 -23.85 -1.40
CA GLN A 167 5.63 -23.72 -2.48
C GLN A 167 6.29 -23.37 -3.82
N GLY A 168 7.27 -22.47 -3.84
CA GLY A 168 8.04 -22.16 -5.04
C GLY A 168 8.86 -23.33 -5.58
N ALA A 169 9.22 -24.31 -4.74
CA ALA A 169 9.90 -25.54 -5.16
C ALA A 169 8.94 -26.64 -5.64
N ALA A 170 7.64 -26.56 -5.29
CA ALA A 170 6.62 -27.50 -5.73
C ALA A 170 5.97 -27.11 -7.07
N ASP A 171 5.96 -25.81 -7.40
CA ASP A 171 5.40 -25.26 -8.65
C ASP A 171 6.43 -25.12 -9.78
N ALA A 172 7.71 -25.48 -9.55
CA ALA A 172 8.82 -25.46 -10.52
C ALA A 172 9.19 -26.87 -11.00
#